data_AF-A0A1X0TKM5-F1
#
_entry.id   AF-A0A1X0TKM5-F1
#
_cell.length_a   1.000
_cell.length_b   1.000
_cell.length_c   1.000
_cell.angle_alpha   90.00
_cell.angle_beta   90.00
_cell.angle_gamma   90.00
#
_symmetry.space_group_name_H-M   'P 1'
#
loop_
_entity.id
_entity.type
_entity.pdbx_description
1 polymer ?
#
loop_
_entity_poly.entity_id
_entity_poly.type
_entity_poly.pdbx_seq_one_letter_code
_entity_poly.pdbx_strand_id
1 'polypeptide(L)' 'MDESIPPEIRQRLQLAKKNGNKTEQLRLWQEYSSQQGFSSEWVMAARLGEAGYTDEQAHMVACLFGRC' A
#
# COMPACT_ATOMS: atom_id res chain seq x y z
N MET A 1 -0.17 13.45 8.37
CA MET A 1 -0.65 12.78 7.13
C MET A 1 0.41 13.04 6.09
N ASP A 2 0.81 12.02 5.35
CA ASP A 2 2.00 12.07 4.50
C ASP A 2 1.73 12.94 3.26
N GLU A 3 2.56 13.98 3.07
CA GLU A 3 2.46 14.94 1.97
C GLU A 3 2.87 14.33 0.61
N SER A 4 3.40 13.10 0.63
CA SER A 4 3.84 12.32 -0.53
C SER A 4 2.70 11.83 -1.45
N ILE A 5 1.46 11.76 -0.93
CA ILE A 5 0.33 11.21 -1.70
C ILE A 5 -0.31 12.31 -2.56
N PRO A 6 -0.45 12.12 -3.88
CA PRO A 6 -1.15 13.05 -4.77
C PRO A 6 -2.52 13.44 -4.22
N PRO A 7 -2.89 14.74 -4.26
CA PRO A 7 -4.10 15.25 -3.61
C PRO A 7 -5.39 14.60 -4.14
N GLU A 8 -5.41 14.22 -5.42
CA GLU A 8 -6.54 13.54 -6.05
C GLU A 8 -6.74 12.11 -5.52
N ILE A 9 -5.67 11.31 -5.43
CA ILE A 9 -5.70 9.96 -4.84
C ILE A 9 -6.10 10.07 -3.37
N ARG A 10 -5.59 11.07 -2.65
CA ARG A 10 -5.92 11.32 -1.24
C ARG A 10 -7.42 11.55 -1.02
N GLN A 11 -8.04 12.43 -1.81
CA GLN A 11 -9.47 12.72 -1.71
C GLN A 11 -10.34 11.50 -2.03
N ARG A 12 -10.02 10.79 -3.12
CA ARG A 12 -10.76 9.58 -3.52
C ARG A 12 -10.62 8.46 -2.48
N LEU A 13 -9.44 8.32 -1.87
CA LEU A 13 -9.19 7.31 -0.83
C LEU A 13 -9.99 7.61 0.45
N GLN A 14 -10.09 8.88 0.84
CA GLN A 14 -10.92 9.29 1.97
C GLN A 14 -12.39 8.97 1.74
N LEU A 15 -12.90 9.24 0.53
CA LEU A 15 -14.28 8.91 0.16
C LEU A 15 -14.51 7.39 0.13
N ALA A 16 -13.57 6.62 -0.43
CA ALA A 16 -13.64 5.16 -0.47
C ALA A 16 -13.61 4.53 0.95
N LYS A 17 -12.85 5.12 1.88
CA LYS A 17 -12.85 4.72 3.30
C LYS A 17 -14.18 5.02 3.98
N LYS A 18 -14.71 6.23 3.80
CA LYS A 18 -16.00 6.64 4.35
C LYS A 18 -17.15 5.73 3.90
N ASN A 19 -17.10 5.30 2.64
CA ASN A 19 -18.13 4.46 2.04
C ASN A 19 -17.90 2.94 2.25
N GLY A 20 -16.83 2.54 2.96
CA GLY A 20 -16.48 1.13 3.12
C GLY A 20 -16.15 0.41 1.81
N ASN A 21 -15.88 1.15 0.73
CA ASN A 21 -15.66 0.60 -0.60
C ASN A 21 -14.22 0.06 -0.72
N LYS A 22 -14.05 -1.20 -0.33
CA LYS A 22 -12.74 -1.90 -0.33
C LYS A 22 -12.16 -2.05 -1.74
N THR A 23 -13.00 -2.21 -2.77
CA THR A 23 -12.57 -2.34 -4.16
C THR A 23 -11.90 -1.07 -4.67
N GLU A 24 -12.50 0.09 -4.36
CA GLU A 24 -11.92 1.38 -4.75
C GLU A 24 -10.65 1.71 -3.94
N GLN A 25 -10.59 1.32 -2.65
CA GLN A 25 -9.36 1.44 -1.86
C GLN A 25 -8.21 0.63 -2.47
N LEU A 26 -8.47 -0.61 -2.91
CA LEU A 26 -7.46 -1.45 -3.56
C LEU A 26 -7.00 -0.85 -4.89
N ARG A 27 -7.93 -0.35 -5.71
CA ARG A 27 -7.61 0.30 -6.98
C ARG A 27 -6.71 1.51 -6.79
N LEU A 28 -7.05 2.40 -5.85
CA LEU A 28 -6.27 3.60 -5.54
C LEU A 28 -4.89 3.27 -4.98
N TRP A 29 -4.79 2.20 -4.17
CA TRP A 29 -3.50 1.70 -3.69
C TRP A 29 -2.61 1.21 -4.84
N GLN A 30 -3.16 0.41 -5.76
CA GLN A 30 -2.43 -0.07 -6.93
C GLN A 30 -1.96 1.09 -7.83
N GLU A 31 -2.84 2.06 -8.07
CA GLU A 31 -2.53 3.27 -8.82
C GLU A 31 -1.37 4.05 -8.19
N TYR A 32 -1.46 4.36 -6.90
CA TYR A 32 -0.39 5.06 -6.17
C TYR A 32 0.92 4.26 -6.14
N SER A 33 0.83 2.96 -5.87
CA SER A 33 1.99 2.06 -5.81
C SER A 33 2.73 2.00 -7.15
N SER A 34 1.99 2.03 -8.26
CA SER A 34 2.59 2.06 -9.60
C SER A 34 3.30 3.39 -9.89
N GLN A 35 2.74 4.52 -9.43
CA GLN A 35 3.31 5.86 -9.62
C GLN A 35 4.60 6.06 -8.81
N GLN A 36 4.69 5.46 -7.62
CA GLN A 36 5.86 5.56 -6.76
C GLN A 36 6.97 4.54 -7.09
N GLY A 37 6.78 3.70 -8.11
CA GLY A 37 7.75 2.68 -8.48
C GLY A 37 7.94 1.60 -7.40
N PHE A 38 6.96 1.41 -6.50
CA PHE A 38 7.00 0.29 -5.56
C PHE A 38 7.01 -1.01 -6.37
N SER A 39 7.96 -1.90 -6.05
CA SER A 39 8.25 -3.04 -6.93
C SER A 39 7.00 -3.90 -7.12
N SER A 40 6.74 -4.25 -8.37
CA SER A 40 5.61 -5.13 -8.72
C SER A 40 5.76 -6.54 -8.14
N GLU A 41 6.91 -6.86 -7.55
CA GLU A 41 7.25 -8.14 -6.92
C GLU A 41 6.29 -8.44 -5.76
N TRP A 42 5.91 -7.44 -4.96
CA TRP A 42 4.94 -7.61 -3.87
C TRP A 42 3.54 -7.95 -4.40
N VAL A 43 3.14 -7.29 -5.50
CA VAL A 43 1.86 -7.55 -6.18
C VAL A 43 1.88 -8.92 -6.85
N MET A 44 3.04 -9.35 -7.36
CA MET A 44 3.26 -10.64 -8.00
C MET A 44 3.19 -11.78 -6.98
N ALA A 45 3.89 -11.66 -5.84
CA ALA A 45 3.85 -12.61 -4.73
C ALA A 45 2.42 -12.79 -4.19
N ALA A 46 1.69 -11.69 -3.97
CA ALA A 46 0.29 -11.74 -3.54
C ALA A 46 -0.64 -12.43 -4.56
N ARG A 47 -0.39 -12.28 -5.87
CA ARG A 47 -1.13 -12.98 -6.94
C ARG A 47 -0.81 -14.47 -7.01
N LEU A 48 0.40 -14.86 -6.63
CA LEU A 48 0.85 -16.25 -6.60
C LEU A 48 0.44 -16.99 -5.31
N GLY A 49 -0.23 -16.31 -4.37
CA GLY A 49 -0.59 -16.88 -3.07
C GLY A 49 0.59 -16.99 -2.12
N GLU A 50 1.71 -16.34 -2.44
CA GLU A 50 2.88 -16.27 -1.59
C GLU A 50 2.81 -15.03 -0.69
N ALA A 51 3.50 -15.10 0.45
CA ALA A 51 3.63 -13.95 1.31
C ALA A 51 4.36 -12.85 0.55
N GLY A 52 3.72 -11.68 0.42
CA GLY A 52 4.32 -10.53 -0.24
C GLY A 52 5.69 -10.24 0.35
N TYR A 53 5.79 -10.27 1.68
CA TYR A 53 7.01 -10.10 2.47
C TYR A 53 7.13 -11.19 3.53
N THR A 54 8.36 -11.47 3.98
CA THR A 54 8.61 -12.36 5.12
C THR A 54 8.42 -11.63 6.45
N ASP A 55 8.20 -12.37 7.54
CA ASP A 55 8.12 -11.79 8.88
C ASP A 55 9.40 -11.05 9.27
N GLU A 56 10.57 -11.52 8.84
CA GLU A 56 11.85 -10.82 8.99
C GLU A 56 11.88 -9.49 8.24
N GLN A 57 11.34 -9.43 7.03
CA GLN A 57 11.26 -8.18 6.27
C GLN A 57 10.30 -7.19 6.93
N ALA A 58 9.16 -7.65 7.43
CA ALA A 58 8.23 -6.83 8.20
C ALA A 58 8.88 -6.29 9.47
N HIS A 59 9.62 -7.14 10.19
CA HIS A 59 10.35 -6.76 11.40
C HIS A 59 11.45 -5.72 11.11
N MET A 60 12.19 -5.90 10.01
CA MET A 60 13.23 -4.95 9.60
C MET A 60 12.65 -3.57 9.29
N VAL A 61 11.52 -3.51 8.56
CA VAL A 61 10.80 -2.26 8.30
C VAL A 61 10.27 -1.66 9.59
N ALA A 62 9.71 -2.46 10.50
CA ALA A 62 9.27 -1.97 11.81
C ALA A 62 10.41 -1.33 12.60
N CYS A 63 11.60 -1.95 12.63
CA CYS A 63 12.78 -1.39 13.30
C CYS A 63 13.27 -0.08 12.67
N LEU A 64 13.26 0.06 11.34
CA LEU A 64 13.64 1.30 10.66
C LEU A 64 12.79 2.51 11.10
N PHE A 65 11.54 2.27 11.50
CA PHE A 65 10.62 3.29 12.00
C PHE A 65 10.43 3.27 13.52
N GLY A 66 11.30 2.59 14.26
CA GLY A 66 11.30 2.55 15.73
C GLY A 66 10.09 1.85 16.34
N ARG A 67 9.55 0.83 15.66
CA ARG A 67 8.39 0.05 16.09
C ARG A 67 8.68 -1.44 16.31
N CYS A 68 9.95 -1.80 16.35
CA CYS A 68 10.37 -2.96 17.14
C CYS A 68 10.60 -2.49 18.60
#